data_AF-A0A560MBQ4-F1
#
_entry.id   AF-A0A560MBQ4-F1
#
_cell.length_a   1.000
_cell.length_b   1.000
_cell.length_c   1.000
_cell.angle_alpha   90.00
_cell.angle_beta   90.00
_cell.angle_gamma   90.00
#
_symmetry.space_group_name_H-M   'P 1'
#
loop_
_entity.id
_entity.type
_entity.pdbx_description
1 polymer ?
#
loop_
_entity_poly.entity_id
_entity_poly.type
_entity_poly.pdbx_seq_one_letter_code
_entity_poly.pdbx_strand_id
1 'polypeptide(L)' 'MLDDEFNKQRAILIRDIAGRADDPFIKQRLFALAARYEGPLIAKTVTPILIGKHRISENERG' A
#
# COMPACT_ATOMS: atom_id res chain seq x y z
N MET A 1 14.58 -15.15 -8.34
CA MET A 1 13.45 -14.28 -8.01
C MET A 1 13.43 -14.13 -6.50
N LEU A 2 13.79 -12.95 -6.02
CA LEU A 2 13.95 -12.67 -4.58
C LEU A 2 12.60 -12.39 -3.90
N ASP A 3 11.52 -12.36 -4.68
CA ASP A 3 10.32 -11.60 -4.34
C ASP A 3 9.44 -12.32 -3.33
N ASP A 4 9.21 -13.63 -3.47
CA ASP A 4 8.26 -14.33 -2.60
C ASP A 4 8.77 -14.53 -1.17
N GLU A 5 10.04 -14.90 -1.01
CA GLU A 5 10.66 -15.08 0.31
C GLU A 5 10.85 -13.74 1.02
N PHE A 6 11.28 -12.71 0.27
CA PHE A 6 11.39 -11.34 0.79
C PHE A 6 10.02 -10.78 1.20
N ASN A 7 8.98 -11.01 0.40
CA ASN A 7 7.62 -10.59 0.72
C ASN A 7 7.07 -11.31 1.96
N LYS A 8 7.31 -12.63 2.10
CA LYS A 8 6.98 -13.37 3.33
C LYS A 8 7.66 -12.79 4.56
N GLN A 9 8.96 -12.54 4.49
CA GLN A 9 9.71 -11.96 5.60
C GLN A 9 9.18 -10.57 5.98
N ARG A 10 8.83 -9.73 4.99
CA ARG A 10 8.20 -8.42 5.24
C ARG A 10 6.82 -8.55 5.87
N ALA A 11 6.00 -9.50 5.41
CA ALA A 11 4.68 -9.72 5.98
C ALA A 11 4.75 -10.08 7.46
N ILE A 12 5.66 -10.98 7.83
CA ILE A 12 5.90 -11.38 9.22
C ILE A 12 6.33 -10.17 10.07
N LEU A 13 7.29 -9.38 9.58
CA LEU A 13 7.76 -8.18 10.28
C LEU A 13 6.63 -7.16 10.49
N ILE A 14 5.83 -6.91 9.46
CA ILE A 14 4.74 -5.94 9.52
C ILE A 14 3.64 -6.40 10.50
N ARG A 15 3.35 -7.71 10.57
CA ARG A 15 2.44 -8.27 11.57
C ARG A 15 2.97 -8.09 13.00
N ASP A 16 4.27 -8.28 13.23
CA ASP A 16 4.87 -8.06 14.55
C ASP A 16 4.77 -6.58 14.97
N ILE A 17 5.05 -5.65 14.05
CA ILE A 17 4.86 -4.21 14.28
C ILE A 17 3.39 -3.89 14.58
N ALA A 18 2.44 -4.49 13.84
CA ALA A 18 1.02 -4.31 14.09
C ALA A 18 0.58 -4.85 15.46
N GLY A 19 1.21 -5.93 15.94
CA GLY A 19 0.98 -6.48 17.27
C GLY A 19 1.39 -5.52 18.39
N ARG A 20 2.46 -4.75 18.16
CA ARG A 20 3.03 -3.77 19.11
C ARG A 20 2.41 -2.37 18.99
N ALA A 21 1.59 -2.12 17.97
CA ALA A 21 0.93 -0.83 17.80
C ALA A 21 -0.29 -0.72 18.74
N ASP A 22 -0.28 0.30 19.59
CA ASP A 22 -1.41 0.63 20.48
C ASP A 22 -2.56 1.33 19.74
N ASP A 23 -2.24 2.02 18.63
CA ASP A 23 -3.23 2.73 17.82
C ASP A 23 -4.04 1.76 16.92
N PRO A 24 -5.38 1.69 17.08
CA PRO A 24 -6.23 0.79 16.30
C PRO A 24 -6.25 1.07 14.79
N PHE A 25 -6.08 2.33 14.37
CA PHE A 25 -6.02 2.73 12.97
C PHE A 25 -4.69 2.29 12.33
N ILE A 26 -3.58 2.53 13.03
CA ILE A 26 -2.25 2.09 12.57
C ILE A 26 -2.19 0.57 12.48
N LYS A 27 -2.73 -0.14 13.48
CA LYS A 27 -2.81 -1.60 13.51
C LYS A 27 -3.56 -2.16 12.30
N GLN A 28 -4.74 -1.63 11.99
CA GLN A 28 -5.51 -2.05 10.81
C GLN A 28 -4.75 -1.79 9.50
N ARG A 29 -4.07 -0.65 9.40
CA ARG A 29 -3.29 -0.29 8.19
C ARG A 29 -2.09 -1.22 7.99
N LEU A 30 -1.40 -1.59 9.07
CA LEU A 30 -0.27 -2.53 9.02
C LEU A 30 -0.75 -3.95 8.67
N PHE A 31 -1.86 -4.42 9.23
CA PHE A 31 -2.43 -5.72 8.83
C PHE A 31 -2.82 -5.75 7.35
N ALA A 32 -3.47 -4.69 6.85
CA ALA A 32 -3.79 -4.57 5.43
C ALA A 32 -2.53 -4.52 4.55
N LEU A 33 -1.43 -3.97 5.05
CA LEU A 33 -0.14 -3.94 4.37
C LEU A 33 0.52 -5.33 4.35
N ALA A 34 0.55 -6.05 5.47
CA ALA A 34 1.08 -7.41 5.54
C ALA A 34 0.35 -8.36 4.57
N ALA A 35 -0.99 -8.26 4.50
CA ALA A 35 -1.80 -9.06 3.60
C ALA A 35 -1.47 -8.83 2.10
N ARG A 36 -0.96 -7.67 1.72
CA ARG A 36 -0.50 -7.38 0.33
C ARG A 36 0.82 -8.05 0.00
N TYR A 37 1.65 -8.32 1.00
CA TYR A 37 2.91 -9.05 0.83
C TYR A 37 2.69 -10.57 0.83
N GLU A 38 1.67 -11.11 1.51
CA GLU A 38 1.44 -12.57 1.60
C GLU A 38 0.86 -13.20 0.33
N GLY A 39 0.35 -12.43 -0.61
CA GLY A 39 -0.08 -12.97 -1.90
C GLY A 39 -0.89 -11.97 -2.71
N PRO A 40 -1.19 -12.31 -3.98
CA PRO A 40 -2.04 -11.50 -4.81
C PRO A 40 -3.46 -11.65 -4.28
N LEU A 41 -3.84 -10.79 -3.33
CA LEU A 41 -5.22 -10.34 -3.25
C LEU A 41 -5.53 -9.90 -4.67
N ILE A 42 -6.32 -10.69 -5.40
CA ILE A 42 -6.93 -10.35 -6.69
C ILE A 42 -7.15 -8.86 -6.59
N ALA A 43 -6.34 -8.11 -7.34
CA ALA A 43 -6.33 -6.66 -7.24
C ALA A 43 -7.75 -6.28 -7.62
N LYS A 44 -8.62 -6.11 -6.62
CA LYS A 44 -9.91 -5.47 -6.82
C LYS A 44 -9.48 -4.12 -7.31
N THR A 45 -9.61 -3.98 -8.63
CA THR A 45 -9.20 -2.88 -9.46
C THR A 45 -9.22 -1.66 -8.58
N VAL A 46 -8.04 -1.18 -8.17
CA VAL A 46 -7.96 0.06 -7.43
C VAL A 46 -8.56 1.04 -8.41
N THR A 47 -9.81 1.44 -8.22
CA THR A 47 -10.36 2.59 -8.92
C THR A 47 -9.34 3.67 -8.64
N PRO A 48 -8.60 4.15 -9.67
CA PRO A 48 -7.65 5.21 -9.44
C PRO A 48 -8.47 6.33 -8.83
N ILE A 49 -8.17 6.67 -7.58
CA ILE A 49 -8.69 7.89 -6.99
C ILE A 49 -8.16 8.96 -7.95
N LEU A 50 -9.07 9.56 -8.71
CA LEU A 50 -8.83 10.76 -9.50
C LEU A 50 -8.43 11.86 -8.51
N ILE A 51 -7.18 11.83 -8.08
CA ILE A 51 -6.49 12.97 -7.48
C ILE A 51 -6.60 14.04 -8.55
N GLY A 52 -7.39 15.04 -8.23
CA GLY A 52 -7.95 16.00 -9.17
C GLY A 52 -6.91 16.48 -10.16
N LYS A 53 -7.34 16.61 -11.41
CA LYS A 53 -6.63 17.31 -12.47
C LYS A 53 -6.21 18.69 -11.96
N HIS A 54 -5.02 18.78 -11.37
CA HIS A 54 -4.37 20.04 -11.08
C HIS A 54 -3.98 20.59 -12.44
N ARG A 55 -4.77 21.55 -12.91
CA ARG A 55 -4.62 22.25 -14.17
C ARG A 55 -3.28 22.99 -14.14
N ILE A 56 -2.25 22.37 -14.68
CA ILE A 56 -1.11 23.09 -15.22
C ILE A 56 -1.44 23.34 -16.70
N SER A 57 -2.24 24.38 -16.95
CA SER A 57 -2.21 25.02 -18.27
C SER A 57 -1.01 25.92 -18.22
N GLU A 58 0.12 25.42 -18.70
CA GLU A 58 1.28 26.24 -19.00
C GLU A 58 0.87 27.30 -20.01
N ASN A 59 1.39 28.48 -19.75
CA ASN A 59 1.23 29.66 -20.56
C ASN A 59 2.17 29.52 -21.77
N GLU A 60 1.84 30.26 -22.83
CA GLU A 60 2.74 30.73 -23.91
C GLU A 60 2.74 30.02 -25.28
N ARG A 61 2.40 30.86 -26.28
CA ARG A 61 2.92 30.98 -27.67
C ARG A 61 2.02 30.50 -28.81
N GLY A 62 1.56 31.48 -29.57
CA GLY A 62 0.99 31.37 -30.91
C GLY A 62 0.13 32.57 -31.24
#